data_AF-A0A1Z4I8S8-F1
#
_entry.id   AF-A0A1Z4I8S8-F1
#
_cell.length_a   1.000
_cell.length_b   1.000
_cell.length_c   1.000
_cell.angle_alpha   90.00
_cell.angle_beta   90.00
_cell.angle_gamma   90.00
#
_symmetry.space_group_name_H-M   'P 1'
#
loop_
_entity.id
_entity.type
_entity.pdbx_description
1 polymer ?
#
loop_
_entity_poly.entity_id
_entity_poly.type
_entity_poly.pdbx_seq_one_letter_code
_entity_poly.pdbx_strand_id
1 'polypeptide(L)'
;MMAVPATLTYKGKPIHAHEIYGGYDIIVVRSPMKVEGKERYLFYIRNSRLEVVCDNSTKYGDKCSEKSLRTAREYIDILNII
;
A
#
# COMPACT_ATOMS: atom_id res chain seq x y z
N MET A 1 -0.16 32.18 -5.39
CA MET A 1 0.49 30.86 -5.28
C MET A 1 -0.59 29.84 -5.01
N MET A 2 -0.90 28.94 -5.94
CA MET A 2 -1.78 27.80 -5.65
C MET A 2 -1.01 26.84 -4.76
N ALA A 3 -1.53 26.57 -3.56
CA ALA A 3 -0.98 25.55 -2.68
C ALA A 3 -1.04 24.20 -3.40
N VAL A 4 0.12 23.57 -3.59
CA VAL A 4 0.19 22.19 -4.10
C VAL A 4 -0.70 21.34 -3.20
N PRO A 5 -1.64 20.52 -3.75
CA PRO A 5 -2.50 19.70 -2.93
C PRO A 5 -1.64 18.84 -2.01
N ALA A 6 -1.95 18.85 -0.71
CA ALA A 6 -1.22 18.08 0.28
C ALA A 6 -1.21 16.62 -0.17
N THR A 7 -0.03 16.11 -0.56
CA THR A 7 0.14 14.70 -0.89
C THR A 7 -0.29 13.90 0.32
N LEU A 8 -1.37 13.13 0.19
CA LEU A 8 -1.82 12.28 1.29
C LEU A 8 -0.68 11.34 1.68
N THR A 9 -0.43 11.22 2.98
CA THR A 9 0.63 10.36 3.51
C THR A 9 0.04 9.27 4.40
N TYR A 10 0.70 8.13 4.42
CA TYR A 10 0.41 7.02 5.32
C TYR A 10 1.70 6.60 6.03
N LYS A 11 1.70 6.65 7.36
CA LYS A 11 2.93 6.48 8.19
C LYS A 11 4.10 7.36 7.72
N GLY A 12 3.81 8.61 7.35
CA GLY A 12 4.80 9.57 6.85
C GLY A 12 5.32 9.33 5.42
N LYS A 13 4.77 8.35 4.70
CA LYS A 13 5.14 8.05 3.30
C LYS A 13 4.05 8.50 2.34
N PRO A 14 4.39 9.07 1.16
CA PRO A 14 3.41 9.44 0.15
C PRO A 14 2.57 8.24 -0.29
N ILE A 15 1.24 8.40 -0.21
CA ILE A 15 0.29 7.44 -0.80
C ILE A 15 0.37 7.58 -2.31
N HIS A 16 0.60 6.46 -2.99
CA HIS A 16 0.63 6.41 -4.44
C HIS A 16 -0.67 5.84 -5.02
N ALA A 17 -1.28 4.88 -4.33
CA ALA A 17 -2.59 4.34 -4.68
C ALA A 17 -3.36 3.94 -3.43
N HIS A 18 -4.68 3.95 -3.55
CA HIS A 18 -5.61 3.67 -2.45
C HIS A 18 -6.87 3.02 -3.02
N GLU A 19 -7.33 1.92 -2.42
CA GLU A 19 -8.49 1.16 -2.88
C GLU A 19 -9.17 0.42 -1.72
N ILE A 20 -10.50 0.28 -1.79
CA ILE A 20 -11.25 -0.63 -0.93
C ILE A 20 -11.54 -1.92 -1.70
N TYR A 21 -11.21 -3.08 -1.12
CA TYR A 21 -11.43 -4.40 -1.73
C TYR A 21 -11.81 -5.43 -0.67
N GLY A 22 -12.90 -6.19 -0.90
CA GLY A 22 -13.36 -7.25 0.01
C GLY A 22 -13.70 -6.77 1.43
N GLY A 23 -14.05 -5.50 1.61
CA GLY A 23 -14.28 -4.89 2.94
C GLY A 23 -13.01 -4.42 3.66
N TYR A 24 -11.85 -4.55 3.03
CA TYR A 24 -10.56 -4.08 3.52
C TYR A 24 -10.08 -2.85 2.75
N ASP A 25 -9.25 -2.06 3.41
CA ASP A 25 -8.66 -0.86 2.88
C ASP A 25 -7.19 -1.09 2.50
N ILE A 26 -6.86 -0.98 1.22
CA ILE A 26 -5.53 -1.18 0.66
C ILE A 26 -4.88 0.18 0.39
N ILE A 27 -3.72 0.41 1.01
CA ILE A 27 -2.93 1.63 0.84
C ILE A 27 -1.57 1.26 0.27
N VAL A 28 -1.23 1.80 -0.88
CA VAL A 28 0.08 1.63 -1.51
C VAL A 28 0.88 2.91 -1.37
N VAL A 29 2.09 2.80 -0.83
CA VAL A 29 3.02 3.91 -0.67
C VAL A 29 4.30 3.68 -1.47
N ARG A 30 5.02 4.76 -1.79
CA ARG A 30 6.39 4.66 -2.28
C ARG A 30 7.34 4.30 -1.13
N SER A 31 8.16 3.28 -1.34
CA SER A 31 9.26 2.95 -0.43
C SER A 31 10.31 4.06 -0.45
N PRO A 32 10.78 4.53 0.70
CA PRO A 32 11.90 5.45 0.75
C PRO A 32 13.22 4.78 0.35
N MET A 33 13.30 3.45 0.49
CA MET A 33 14.47 2.69 0.06
C MET A 33 14.35 2.30 -1.41
N LYS A 34 15.30 2.76 -2.21
CA LYS A 34 15.49 2.28 -3.58
C LYS A 34 16.28 0.97 -3.54
N VAL A 35 15.81 -0.04 -4.26
CA VAL A 35 16.49 -1.33 -4.38
C VAL A 35 17.04 -1.40 -5.81
N GLU A 36 18.36 -1.53 -5.96
CA GLU A 36 19.04 -1.48 -7.27
C GLU A 36 18.77 -0.16 -8.03
N GLY A 37 18.67 0.95 -7.30
CA GLY A 37 18.35 2.27 -7.88
C GLY A 37 16.90 2.43 -8.35
N LYS A 38 16.06 1.40 -8.20
CA LYS A 38 14.65 1.42 -8.62
C LYS A 38 13.73 1.72 -7.46
N GLU A 39 12.70 2.52 -7.73
CA GLU A 39 11.60 2.74 -6.79
C GLU A 39 10.89 1.42 -6.50
N ARG A 40 10.41 1.30 -5.27
CA ARG A 40 9.64 0.14 -4.81
C ARG A 40 8.37 0.61 -4.16
N TYR A 41 7.35 -0.25 -4.23
CA TYR A 41 6.02 0.04 -3.72
C TYR A 41 5.71 -0.93 -2.59
N LEU A 42 5.21 -0.38 -1.49
CA LEU A 42 4.82 -1.13 -0.30
C LEU A 42 3.31 -0.98 -0.14
N PHE A 43 2.65 -2.03 0.33
CA PHE A 43 1.23 -1.98 0.63
C PHE A 43 0.95 -2.22 2.11
N TYR A 44 -0.14 -1.65 2.57
CA TYR A 44 -0.74 -1.85 3.87
C TYR A 44 -2.20 -2.21 3.68
N ILE A 45 -2.71 -3.13 4.47
CA ILE A 45 -4.12 -3.54 4.46
C ILE A 45 -4.70 -3.25 5.82
N ARG A 46 -5.82 -2.52 5.87
CA ARG A 46 -6.58 -2.25 7.09
C ARG A 46 -7.96 -2.87 7.05
N ASN A 47 -8.49 -3.24 8.20
CA ASN A 47 -9.89 -3.61 8.34
C ASN A 47 -10.79 -2.36 8.52
N SER A 48 -12.10 -2.59 8.67
CA SER A 48 -13.10 -1.52 8.90
C SER A 48 -12.90 -0.74 10.21
N ARG A 49 -12.14 -1.29 11.16
CA ARG A 49 -11.74 -0.62 12.41
C ARG A 49 -10.44 0.18 12.28
N LEU A 50 -9.92 0.31 11.05
CA LEU A 50 -8.64 0.95 10.72
C LEU A 50 -7.40 0.25 11.31
N GLU A 51 -7.55 -0.99 11.78
CA GLU A 51 -6.45 -1.80 12.29
C GLU A 51 -5.68 -2.41 11.12
N VAL A 52 -4.35 -2.37 11.18
CA VAL A 52 -3.49 -2.94 10.14
C VAL A 52 -3.49 -4.46 10.27
N VAL A 53 -4.06 -5.15 9.28
CA VAL A 53 -4.07 -6.61 9.20
C VAL A 53 -2.89 -7.15 8.40
N CYS A 54 -2.33 -6.34 7.49
CA CYS A 54 -1.13 -6.68 6.75
C CYS A 54 -0.24 -5.45 6.58
N ASP A 55 1.04 -5.62 6.90
CA ASP A 55 2.08 -4.62 6.68
C ASP A 55 3.22 -5.25 5.87
N ASN A 56 3.31 -4.89 4.59
CA ASN A 56 4.36 -5.43 3.71
C ASN A 56 5.64 -4.58 3.72
N SER A 57 5.81 -3.65 4.67
CA SER A 57 6.94 -2.73 4.68
C SER A 57 8.28 -3.36 5.06
N THR A 58 8.29 -4.58 5.58
CA THR A 58 9.50 -5.36 5.86
C THR A 58 10.07 -6.08 4.63
N LYS A 59 9.32 -6.15 3.53
CA LYS A 59 9.79 -6.73 2.26
C LYS A 59 10.42 -5.67 1.37
N TYR A 60 11.15 -6.12 0.35
CA TYR A 60 11.75 -5.26 -0.68
C TYR A 60 10.73 -4.44 -1.50
N GLY A 61 9.43 -4.73 -1.37
CA GLY A 61 8.36 -4.08 -2.14
C GLY A 61 8.31 -4.50 -3.61
N ASP A 62 7.22 -4.13 -4.28
CA ASP A 62 7.03 -4.42 -5.70
C ASP A 62 7.64 -3.37 -6.60
N LYS A 63 7.82 -3.74 -7.87
CA LYS A 63 8.40 -2.86 -8.91
C LYS A 63 7.45 -1.76 -9.37
N CYS A 64 6.15 -1.91 -9.18
CA CYS A 64 5.12 -0.92 -9.52
C CYS A 64 3.92 -1.03 -8.57
N SER A 65 3.12 0.04 -8.50
CA SER A 65 1.93 0.14 -7.65
C SER A 65 0.86 -0.88 -7.99
N GLU A 66 0.65 -1.17 -9.28
CA GLU A 66 -0.37 -2.10 -9.75
C GLU A 66 -0.07 -3.52 -9.26
N LYS A 67 1.22 -3.90 -9.25
CA LYS A 67 1.65 -5.18 -8.72
C LYS A 67 1.42 -5.26 -7.21
N SER A 68 1.73 -4.18 -6.47
CA SER A 68 1.43 -4.12 -5.02
C SER A 68 -0.06 -4.20 -4.72
N LEU A 69 -0.90 -3.51 -5.50
CA LEU A 69 -2.37 -3.62 -5.36
C LEU A 69 -2.83 -5.05 -5.63
N ARG A 70 -2.37 -5.67 -6.73
CA ARG A 70 -2.74 -7.05 -7.05
C ARG A 70 -2.34 -8.03 -5.94
N THR A 71 -1.10 -7.93 -5.44
CA THR A 71 -0.64 -8.78 -4.34
C THR A 71 -1.42 -8.54 -3.04
N ALA A 72 -1.84 -7.30 -2.77
CA ALA A 72 -2.70 -7.01 -1.63
C ALA A 72 -4.09 -7.63 -1.77
N ARG A 73 -4.68 -7.60 -2.98
CA ARG A 73 -5.96 -8.26 -3.29
C ARG A 73 -5.87 -9.78 -3.14
N GLU A 74 -4.82 -10.39 -3.71
CA GLU A 74 -4.54 -11.83 -3.55
C GLU A 74 -4.45 -12.22 -2.07
N TYR A 75 -3.82 -11.38 -1.24
CA TYR A 75 -3.76 -11.60 0.21
C TYR A 75 -5.13 -11.54 0.89
N ILE A 76 -5.99 -10.58 0.51
CA ILE A 76 -7.36 -10.47 1.01
C ILE A 76 -8.21 -11.67 0.59
N ASP A 77 -8.08 -12.13 -0.66
CA ASP A 77 -8.79 -13.31 -1.14
C ASP A 77 -8.43 -14.55 -0.30
N ILE A 78 -7.14 -14.73 0.04
CA ILE A 78 -6.69 -15.81 0.94
C ILE A 78 -7.29 -15.66 2.34
N LEU A 79 -7.31 -14.44 2.89
CA LEU A 79 -7.91 -14.19 4.21
C LEU A 79 -9.41 -14.50 4.25
N ASN A 80 -10.14 -14.24 3.16
CA ASN A 80 -11.59 -14.45 3.08
C ASN A 80 -11.99 -15.91 2.82
N ILE A 81 -11.05 -16.76 2.42
CA ILE A 81 -11.28 -18.22 2.24
C ILE A 81 -11.20 -18.95 3.60
N ILE A 82 -10.49 -18.39 4.57
CA ILE A 82 -10.26 -18.96 5.91
C ILE A 82 -11.33 -18.47 6.87
#